data_AF-A0A2W4MFB8-F1
#
_entry.id   AF-A0A2W4MFB8-F1
#
_cell.length_a   1.000
_cell.length_b   1.000
_cell.length_c   1.000
_cell.angle_alpha   90.00
_cell.angle_beta   90.00
_cell.angle_gamma   90.00
#
_symmetry.space_group_name_H-M   'P 1'
#
loop_
_entity.id
_entity.type
_entity.pdbx_description
1 polymer ?
#
loop_
_entity_poly.entity_id
_entity_poly.type
_entity_poly.pdbx_seq_one_letter_code
_entity_poly.pdbx_strand_id
1 'polypeptide(L)'
;MLRARDVEDFRAGLRGPLLLAGQDGYDEARRTWNGSFDRKPALIARCAGAADVMRAVSFAKAHDLLVAVRGGGHSISGQSVCDGGLMIDLSRMRGIRVDPAARRARAEP
;
A
#
# COMPACT_ATOMS: atom_id res chain seq x y z
N MET A 1 19.24 1.68 -6.59
CA MET A 1 18.50 0.70 -7.42
C MET A 1 18.17 -0.50 -6.54
N LEU A 2 16.90 -0.93 -6.50
CA LEU A 2 16.47 -2.05 -5.67
C LEU A 2 17.09 -3.36 -6.17
N ARG A 3 17.68 -4.18 -5.28
CA ARG A 3 18.19 -5.50 -5.64
C ARG A 3 17.02 -6.49 -5.63
N ALA A 4 17.05 -7.46 -6.54
CA ALA A 4 16.01 -8.50 -6.63
C ALA A 4 15.82 -9.24 -5.29
N ARG A 5 16.93 -9.56 -4.62
CA ARG A 5 16.91 -10.22 -3.30
C ARG A 5 16.19 -9.40 -2.23
N ASP A 6 16.42 -8.09 -2.18
CA ASP A 6 15.76 -7.22 -1.19
C ASP A 6 14.23 -7.23 -1.41
N VAL A 7 13.78 -7.24 -2.68
CA VAL A 7 12.36 -7.30 -3.04
C VAL A 7 11.75 -8.68 -2.71
N GLU A 8 12.48 -9.77 -2.93
CA GLU A 8 12.06 -11.12 -2.57
C GLU A 8 11.92 -11.30 -1.05
N ASP A 9 12.91 -10.84 -0.29
CA ASP A 9 12.88 -10.90 1.17
C ASP A 9 11.75 -10.03 1.73
N PHE A 10 11.51 -8.84 1.14
CA PHE A 10 10.36 -8.00 1.49
C PHE A 10 9.03 -8.70 1.19
N ARG A 11 8.88 -9.29 0.00
CA ARG A 11 7.69 -10.06 -0.39
C ARG A 11 7.43 -11.21 0.58
N ALA A 12 8.46 -11.98 0.94
CA ALA A 12 8.35 -13.11 1.85
C ALA A 12 7.95 -12.70 3.28
N GLY A 13 8.29 -11.46 3.69
CA GLY A 13 7.91 -10.93 4.99
C GLY A 13 6.47 -10.39 5.09
N LEU A 14 5.80 -10.17 3.95
CA LEU A 14 4.43 -9.65 3.91
C LEU A 14 3.40 -10.79 3.98
N ARG A 15 2.28 -10.54 4.68
CA ARG A 15 1.11 -11.42 4.61
C ARG A 15 0.20 -11.09 3.44
N GLY A 16 0.10 -9.81 3.09
CA GLY A 16 -0.56 -9.32 1.89
C GLY A 16 0.33 -9.38 0.64
N PRO A 17 -0.25 -9.27 -0.58
CA PRO A 17 0.52 -9.38 -1.80
C PRO A 17 1.36 -8.12 -2.06
N LEU A 18 2.55 -8.35 -2.62
CA LEU A 18 3.39 -7.32 -3.24
C LEU A 18 3.20 -7.38 -4.76
N LEU A 19 2.80 -6.29 -5.40
CA LEU A 19 2.65 -6.22 -6.85
C LEU A 19 3.78 -5.41 -7.49
N LEU A 20 4.30 -5.92 -8.59
CA LEU A 20 5.31 -5.30 -9.46
C LEU A 20 4.69 -4.97 -10.82
N ALA A 21 5.31 -4.05 -11.56
CA ALA A 21 4.91 -3.77 -12.93
C ALA A 21 4.91 -5.06 -13.79
N GLY A 22 3.86 -5.23 -14.59
CA GLY A 22 3.67 -6.42 -15.44
C GLY A 22 3.05 -7.63 -14.74
N GLN A 23 2.81 -7.58 -13.42
CA GLN A 23 2.06 -8.61 -12.72
C GLN A 23 0.55 -8.36 -12.80
N ASP A 24 -0.22 -9.45 -12.82
CA ASP A 24 -1.68 -9.38 -12.79
C ASP A 24 -2.16 -8.56 -11.58
N GLY A 25 -3.12 -7.67 -11.85
CA GLY A 25 -3.68 -6.77 -10.85
C GLY A 25 -2.85 -5.52 -10.52
N TYR A 26 -1.63 -5.36 -11.05
CA TYR A 26 -0.82 -4.15 -10.82
C TYR A 26 -1.50 -2.89 -11.38
N ASP A 27 -1.93 -2.94 -12.65
CA ASP A 27 -2.58 -1.79 -13.31
C ASP A 27 -3.91 -1.44 -12.67
N GLU A 28 -4.63 -2.42 -12.14
CA GLU A 28 -5.84 -2.16 -11.36
C GLU A 28 -5.52 -1.53 -10.01
N ALA A 29 -4.53 -2.08 -9.30
CA ALA A 29 -4.17 -1.61 -7.97
C ALA A 29 -3.63 -0.17 -7.98
N ARG A 30 -2.93 0.28 -9.03
CA ARG A 30 -2.39 1.65 -9.11
C ARG A 30 -3.42 2.71 -9.53
N ARG A 31 -4.56 2.33 -10.12
CA ARG A 31 -5.60 3.29 -10.55
C ARG A 31 -6.20 4.01 -9.36
N THR A 32 -6.23 5.33 -9.41
CA THR A 32 -6.90 6.17 -8.41
C THR A 32 -8.22 6.71 -8.94
N TRP A 33 -9.05 7.28 -8.06
CA TRP A 33 -10.33 7.86 -8.45
C TRP A 33 -10.15 9.02 -9.45
N ASN A 34 -9.12 9.86 -9.25
CA ASN A 34 -8.78 10.91 -10.20
C ASN A 34 -7.89 10.34 -11.32
N GLY A 35 -8.53 10.00 -12.44
CA GLY A 35 -7.86 9.42 -13.62
C GLY A 35 -6.81 10.32 -14.28
N SER A 36 -6.71 11.60 -13.93
CA SER A 36 -5.65 12.49 -14.42
C SER A 36 -4.25 12.13 -13.88
N PHE A 37 -4.18 11.30 -12.81
CA PHE A 37 -2.91 10.85 -12.23
C PHE A 37 -2.63 9.38 -12.59
N ASP A 38 -1.97 9.16 -13.73
CA ASP A 38 -1.56 7.84 -14.24
C ASP A 38 -0.11 7.50 -13.84
N ARG A 39 0.17 7.39 -12.53
CA ARG A 39 1.50 7.12 -12.01
C ARG A 39 1.81 5.61 -11.92
N LYS A 40 3.09 5.26 -11.95
CA LYS A 40 3.61 3.89 -11.96
C LYS A 40 4.53 3.63 -10.75
N PRO A 41 3.98 3.18 -9.59
CA PRO A 41 4.80 2.79 -8.45
C PRO A 41 5.74 1.64 -8.82
N ALA A 42 6.97 1.64 -8.32
CA ALA A 42 7.85 0.48 -8.51
C ALA A 42 7.31 -0.75 -7.76
N LEU A 43 6.66 -0.52 -6.62
CA LEU A 43 6.13 -1.54 -5.72
C LEU A 43 4.76 -1.13 -5.19
N ILE A 44 3.84 -2.09 -5.08
CA ILE A 44 2.56 -1.90 -4.38
C ILE A 44 2.44 -2.96 -3.29
N ALA A 45 2.55 -2.55 -2.03
CA ALA A 45 2.33 -3.42 -0.87
C ALA A 45 0.86 -3.35 -0.43
N ARG A 46 0.06 -4.37 -0.79
CA ARG A 46 -1.35 -4.45 -0.40
C ARG A 46 -1.47 -5.07 0.98
N CYS A 47 -1.38 -4.25 2.01
CA CYS A 47 -1.22 -4.67 3.40
C CYS A 47 -2.46 -5.44 3.90
N ALA A 48 -2.23 -6.55 4.61
CA ALA A 48 -3.27 -7.34 5.27
C ALA A 48 -3.38 -7.03 6.77
N GLY A 49 -2.59 -6.08 7.29
CA GLY A 49 -2.64 -5.65 8.69
C GLY A 49 -1.43 -4.82 9.09
N ALA A 50 -1.40 -4.39 10.36
CA ALA A 50 -0.37 -3.48 10.88
C ALA A 50 1.08 -3.99 10.70
N ALA A 51 1.31 -5.29 10.77
CA ALA A 51 2.66 -5.86 10.56
C ALA A 51 3.18 -5.63 9.14
N ASP A 52 2.31 -5.70 8.12
CA ASP A 52 2.69 -5.43 6.74
C ASP A 52 3.02 -3.96 6.55
N VAL A 53 2.24 -3.07 7.17
CA VAL A 53 2.49 -1.61 7.14
C VAL A 53 3.84 -1.28 7.77
N MET A 54 4.14 -1.83 8.95
CA MET A 54 5.44 -1.61 9.62
C MET A 54 6.61 -2.06 8.74
N ARG A 55 6.48 -3.23 8.09
CA ARG A 55 7.51 -3.73 7.15
C ARG A 55 7.64 -2.84 5.93
N ALA A 56 6.53 -2.41 5.33
CA ALA A 56 6.53 -1.54 4.16
C ALA A 56 7.19 -0.19 4.44
N VAL A 57 6.87 0.45 5.57
CA VAL A 57 7.51 1.71 6.01
C VAL A 57 9.01 1.51 6.27
N SER A 58 9.39 0.41 6.94
CA SER A 58 10.79 0.11 7.22
C SER A 58 11.58 -0.14 5.93
N PHE A 59 10.99 -0.87 4.98
CA PHE A 59 11.57 -1.13 3.67
C PHE A 59 11.76 0.15 2.86
N ALA A 60 10.72 1.00 2.79
CA ALA A 60 10.84 2.29 2.11
C ALA A 60 11.95 3.16 2.71
N LYS A 61 12.05 3.21 4.04
CA LYS A 61 13.13 3.94 4.73
C LYS A 61 14.51 3.37 4.40
N ALA A 62 14.68 2.05 4.44
CA ALA A 62 15.97 1.40 4.18
C ALA A 62 16.47 1.61 2.73
N HIS A 63 15.54 1.82 1.79
CA HIS A 63 15.84 1.96 0.37
C HIS A 63 15.58 3.37 -0.18
N ASP A 64 15.32 4.35 0.68
CA ASP A 64 15.05 5.75 0.32
C ASP A 64 13.96 5.89 -0.77
N LEU A 65 12.86 5.14 -0.61
CA LEU A 65 11.76 5.16 -1.57
C LEU A 65 10.76 6.26 -1.23
N LEU A 66 10.32 7.00 -2.25
CA LEU A 66 9.13 7.83 -2.15
C LEU A 66 7.93 6.96 -1.74
N VAL A 67 7.18 7.39 -0.74
CA VAL A 67 6.01 6.67 -0.22
C VAL A 67 4.73 7.36 -0.64
N ALA A 68 3.82 6.60 -1.24
CA ALA A 68 2.41 6.98 -1.35
C ALA A 68 1.57 6.07 -0.44
N VAL A 69 0.63 6.64 0.31
CA VAL A 69 -0.30 5.88 1.15
C VAL A 69 -1.69 5.95 0.54
N ARG A 70 -2.32 4.78 0.34
CA ARG A 70 -3.67 4.65 -0.21
C ARG A 70 -4.61 4.02 0.82
N GLY A 71 -5.59 4.81 1.28
CA GLY A 71 -6.82 4.31 1.88
C GLY A 71 -7.88 4.06 0.79
N GLY A 72 -8.90 4.93 0.72
CA GLY A 72 -9.94 4.85 -0.31
C GLY A 72 -9.52 5.28 -1.72
N GLY A 73 -8.38 5.99 -1.88
CA GLY A 73 -7.89 6.42 -3.20
C GLY A 73 -8.56 7.68 -3.80
N HIS A 74 -9.30 8.44 -2.99
CA HIS A 74 -10.05 9.64 -3.39
C HIS A 74 -9.27 10.96 -3.30
N SER A 75 -7.93 10.92 -3.25
CA SER A 75 -7.13 12.15 -3.24
C SER A 75 -7.36 12.94 -4.53
N ILE A 76 -7.87 14.16 -4.40
CA ILE A 76 -8.08 15.09 -5.53
C ILE A 76 -6.74 15.43 -6.19
N SER A 77 -5.68 15.56 -5.39
CA SER A 77 -4.32 15.92 -5.83
C SER A 77 -3.40 14.72 -6.10
N GLY A 78 -3.96 13.50 -6.21
CA GLY A 78 -3.21 12.31 -6.62
C GLY A 78 -2.18 11.79 -5.61
N GLN A 79 -2.31 12.11 -4.32
CA GLN A 79 -1.34 11.72 -3.28
C GLN A 79 -1.35 10.22 -2.96
N SER A 80 -2.39 9.50 -3.39
CA SER A 80 -2.56 8.07 -3.14
C SER A 80 -1.70 7.18 -4.05
N VAL A 81 -0.90 7.75 -4.96
CA VAL A 81 -0.06 7.02 -5.91
C VAL A 81 1.21 7.82 -6.22
N CYS A 82 2.32 7.15 -6.53
CA CYS A 82 3.61 7.76 -6.85
C CYS A 82 4.27 7.09 -8.07
N ASP A 83 5.25 7.75 -8.66
CA ASP A 83 6.11 7.17 -9.70
C ASP A 83 7.38 6.61 -9.07
N GLY A 84 7.76 5.38 -9.44
CA GLY A 84 9.02 4.75 -9.04
C GLY A 84 9.17 4.43 -7.54
N GLY A 85 8.21 4.83 -6.70
CA GLY A 85 8.23 4.63 -5.25
C GLY A 85 7.49 3.39 -4.78
N LEU A 86 7.22 3.34 -3.47
CA LEU A 86 6.41 2.33 -2.82
C LEU A 86 5.01 2.89 -2.52
N MET A 87 3.99 2.25 -3.08
CA MET A 87 2.60 2.49 -2.67
C MET A 87 2.20 1.51 -1.57
N ILE A 88 1.84 2.04 -0.40
CA ILE A 88 1.28 1.28 0.72
C ILE A 88 -0.25 1.32 0.58
N ASP A 89 -0.84 0.21 0.14
CA ASP A 89 -2.27 0.08 -0.10
C ASP A 89 -2.97 -0.59 1.08
N LEU A 90 -3.78 0.20 1.79
CA LEU A 90 -4.56 -0.20 2.97
C LEU A 90 -5.97 -0.66 2.59
N SER A 91 -6.35 -0.64 1.30
CA SER A 91 -7.74 -0.88 0.84
C SER A 91 -8.34 -2.24 1.22
N ARG A 92 -7.54 -3.19 1.71
CA ARG A 92 -7.97 -4.51 2.20
C ARG A 92 -8.18 -4.56 3.73
N MET A 93 -7.69 -3.56 4.47
CA MET A 93 -7.83 -3.45 5.91
C MET A 93 -9.18 -2.79 6.24
N ARG A 94 -10.26 -3.58 6.21
CA ARG A 94 -11.65 -3.10 6.36
C ARG A 94 -12.34 -3.60 7.64
N GLY A 95 -11.57 -4.13 8.60
CA GLY A 95 -12.08 -4.65 9.86
C GLY A 95 -12.73 -3.55 10.70
N ILE A 96 -13.92 -3.83 11.24
CA ILE A 96 -14.62 -2.94 12.17
C ILE A 96 -15.00 -3.75 13.41
N ARG A 97 -14.68 -3.22 14.59
CA ARG A 97 -15.12 -3.77 15.89
C ARG A 97 -15.96 -2.73 16.62
N VAL A 98 -17.15 -3.10 17.05
CA VAL A 98 -18.09 -2.20 17.75
C VAL A 98 -18.33 -2.73 19.16
N ASP A 99 -18.16 -1.84 20.13
CA ASP A 99 -18.55 -2.02 21.53
C ASP A 99 -19.81 -1.18 21.78
N PRO A 100 -21.01 -1.79 21.81
CA PRO A 100 -22.26 -1.06 21.96
C PRO A 100 -22.46 -0.51 23.37
N ALA A 101 -21.95 -1.21 24.40
CA ALA A 101 -22.04 -0.77 25.78
C ALA A 101 -21.20 0.51 25.99
N ALA A 102 -19.98 0.53 25.45
CA ALA A 102 -19.12 1.71 25.48
C ALA A 102 -19.40 2.73 24.35
N ARG A 103 -20.37 2.47 23.46
CA ARG A 103 -20.68 3.27 22.26
C ARG A 103 -19.43 3.62 21.43
N ARG A 104 -18.54 2.64 21.22
CA ARG A 104 -17.24 2.85 20.57
C ARG A 104 -17.04 1.91 19.39
N ALA A 105 -16.55 2.44 18.27
CA ALA A 105 -16.07 1.65 17.14
C ALA A 105 -14.56 1.79 16.99
N ARG A 106 -13.90 0.70 16.61
CA ARG A 106 -12.52 0.68 16.09
C ARG A 106 -12.58 0.18 14.66
N ALA A 107 -12.23 1.07 13.73
CA ALA A 107 -12.11 0.75 12.31
C ALA A 107 -10.63 0.63 11.93
N GLU A 108 -10.34 -0.27 11.01
CA GLU A 108 -9.11 -0.25 10.24
C GLU A 108 -9.09 0.96 9.27
N PRO A 109 -7.89 1.41 8.85
CA PRO A 109 -7.69 2.68 8.14
C PRO A 109 -8.11 2.67 6.66
#